data_AF-A0A820JPZ3-F1
#
_entry.id   AF-A0A820JPZ3-F1
#
_cell.length_a   1.000
_cell.length_b   1.000
_cell.length_c   1.000
_cell.angle_alpha   90.00
_cell.angle_beta   90.00
_cell.angle_gamma   90.00
#
_symmetry.space_group_name_H-M   'P 1'
#
loop_
_entity.id
_entity.type
_entity.pdbx_description
1 polymer ?
#
loop_
_entity_poly.entity_id
_entity_poly.type
_entity_poly.pdbx_seq_one_letter_code
_entity_poly.pdbx_strand_id
1 'polypeptide(L)'
;VANSSDTSTHELLNSLMRIEKKSLHDVEKPRPHPDFQIANIQSMLVTLDKIEFAISDNIELWCTLYDYSSDESGIELIPSETFVIRDKDALRTQEHIVAFTDISRSRSMKSVTSMNAPSVKYLVLYVIRIGTMYTNDNNKDTSDTSISTLKRTKNETNDLRRPYMVALINMSQQLDCRSRMKASSSEKELIVPFGFNPWDDRDSLSSIFQKATKSTDVELLKKHRLKLQILNGGFRELKTDYPHLLHGDVCVCRKLDFPEVINADDLRNDIYVTVYGADFAKSGNYEYTAELCDENENPIPGLLNVGVNSTNDLSHRSIVCIKTEKPKWSETFRIAIPFSISAEDMHQYHVRFLFKQRHSNDVKDKFEKPFALAFLPLIEKAGTVIQDGHRHLVIYKITQRKSDTNISGYINLQAVQISAPINLTRDSYNGSHRLSLDDASSRFYQPSDYFSPSYREHFLVKVKVVSTQLTQIPIILTLLTWTPKDSSVYLLELLEKFVDHLGGINISGTGASEQRTLSTMLPSDIIERATEVVKNLQNIFDKLFEILTSQENELKTREQEQVGIPIDLNKIHQTAFHALICILDLISMKQFESFRTVLDDYIKNKFSSTLTYR
;
A
#
# COMPACT_ATOMS: atom_id res chain seq x y z
N VAL A 1 5.81 -52.40 -23.80
CA VAL A 1 5.90 -50.96 -24.05
C VAL A 1 4.82 -50.29 -23.21
N ALA A 2 5.11 -50.08 -21.94
CA ALA A 2 4.29 -49.36 -20.96
C ALA A 2 5.21 -49.11 -19.77
N ASN A 3 5.53 -47.84 -19.50
CA ASN A 3 6.07 -47.29 -18.25
C ASN A 3 6.43 -45.83 -18.53
N SER A 4 5.47 -44.92 -18.41
CA SER A 4 5.70 -43.46 -18.52
C SER A 4 4.73 -42.66 -17.65
N SER A 5 4.37 -43.17 -16.47
CA SER A 5 3.51 -42.46 -15.49
C SER A 5 4.19 -42.18 -14.15
N ASP A 6 5.38 -42.71 -13.89
CA ASP A 6 6.01 -42.67 -12.56
C ASP A 6 7.07 -41.57 -12.39
N THR A 7 7.39 -40.83 -13.45
CA THR A 7 8.43 -39.80 -13.39
C THR A 7 7.97 -38.55 -12.63
N SER A 8 6.72 -38.14 -12.76
CA SER A 8 6.19 -36.95 -12.09
C SER A 8 6.16 -37.15 -10.57
N THR A 9 5.44 -38.15 -10.07
CA THR A 9 5.33 -38.43 -8.62
C THR A 9 6.70 -38.66 -7.96
N HIS A 10 7.63 -39.30 -8.66
CA HIS A 10 8.99 -39.50 -8.18
C HIS A 10 9.81 -38.20 -8.16
N GLU A 11 9.60 -37.28 -9.12
CA GLU A 11 10.22 -35.95 -9.10
C GLU A 11 9.68 -35.07 -7.97
N LEU A 12 8.38 -35.08 -7.69
CA LEU A 12 7.81 -34.36 -6.55
C LEU A 12 8.28 -34.96 -5.23
N LEU A 13 8.32 -36.29 -5.12
CA LEU A 13 8.94 -36.96 -3.97
C LEU A 13 10.41 -36.54 -3.83
N ASN A 14 11.17 -36.46 -4.92
CA ASN A 14 12.56 -36.02 -4.88
C ASN A 14 12.70 -34.55 -4.47
N SER A 15 11.82 -33.66 -4.93
CA SER A 15 11.81 -32.25 -4.53
C SER A 15 11.38 -32.06 -3.07
N LEU A 16 10.35 -32.79 -2.62
CA LEU A 16 9.97 -32.87 -1.20
C LEU A 16 11.11 -33.43 -0.34
N MET A 17 11.79 -34.48 -0.82
CA MET A 17 12.96 -35.06 -0.14
C MET A 17 14.17 -34.11 -0.18
N ARG A 18 14.31 -33.23 -1.16
CA ARG A 18 15.32 -32.14 -1.14
C ARG A 18 14.96 -31.08 -0.11
N ILE A 19 13.68 -30.73 0.02
CA ILE A 19 13.16 -29.82 1.05
C ILE A 19 13.41 -30.41 2.45
N GLU A 20 13.20 -31.71 2.62
CA GLU A 20 13.41 -32.44 3.87
C GLU A 20 14.90 -32.66 4.16
N LYS A 21 15.72 -33.00 3.16
CA LYS A 21 17.19 -33.11 3.32
C LYS A 21 17.85 -31.78 3.65
N LYS A 22 17.36 -30.66 3.09
CA LYS A 22 17.79 -29.32 3.48
C LYS A 22 17.45 -29.03 4.95
N SER A 23 16.29 -29.47 5.45
CA SER A 23 15.97 -29.30 6.88
C SER A 23 16.75 -30.26 7.79
N LEU A 24 17.09 -31.47 7.32
CA LEU A 24 17.86 -32.47 8.07
C LEU A 24 19.33 -32.07 8.28
N HIS A 25 19.93 -31.25 7.41
CA HIS A 25 21.28 -30.73 7.64
C HIS A 25 21.36 -29.69 8.78
N ASP A 26 20.23 -29.20 9.28
CA ASP A 26 20.13 -28.32 10.45
C ASP A 26 19.76 -29.06 11.77
N VAL A 27 19.67 -30.39 11.77
CA VAL A 27 19.22 -31.17 12.94
C VAL A 27 20.40 -31.74 13.74
N GLU A 28 20.95 -30.93 14.65
CA GLU A 28 21.49 -31.48 15.91
C GLU A 28 20.36 -31.59 16.95
N LYS A 29 19.91 -32.84 17.15
CA LYS A 29 18.90 -33.34 18.12
C LYS A 29 17.46 -32.84 17.96
N PRO A 30 16.45 -33.70 18.19
CA PRO A 30 15.07 -33.25 18.31
C PRO A 30 14.95 -32.51 19.64
N ARG A 31 15.13 -31.18 19.59
CA ARG A 31 14.51 -30.33 20.58
C ARG A 31 13.00 -30.53 20.42
N PRO A 32 12.19 -30.51 21.51
CA PRO A 32 10.74 -30.44 21.35
C PRO A 32 10.46 -29.35 20.32
N HIS A 33 9.59 -29.63 19.34
CA HIS A 33 9.19 -28.71 18.28
C HIS A 33 9.28 -27.30 18.84
N PRO A 34 10.27 -26.46 18.44
CA PRO A 34 10.07 -25.06 18.71
C PRO A 34 8.84 -24.75 17.89
N ASP A 35 7.78 -24.27 18.54
CA ASP A 35 6.83 -23.38 17.88
C ASP A 35 7.68 -22.56 16.90
N PHE A 36 7.46 -22.76 15.59
CA PHE A 36 8.25 -22.13 14.54
C PHE A 36 8.46 -20.69 14.98
N GLN A 37 9.71 -20.26 15.11
CA GLN A 37 10.05 -19.00 15.74
C GLN A 37 9.25 -17.84 15.10
N ILE A 38 8.10 -17.54 15.70
CA ILE A 38 7.39 -16.25 15.68
C ILE A 38 8.31 -15.16 16.32
N ALA A 39 9.53 -15.54 16.74
CA ALA A 39 10.53 -14.77 17.47
C ALA A 39 11.01 -13.46 16.80
N ASN A 40 10.53 -13.10 15.61
CA ASN A 40 10.85 -11.86 14.91
C ASN A 40 9.65 -10.95 14.60
N ILE A 41 8.41 -11.37 14.90
CA ILE A 41 7.25 -10.49 14.78
C ILE A 41 7.08 -9.75 16.11
N GLN A 42 7.14 -8.43 16.07
CA GLN A 42 6.88 -7.57 17.22
C GLN A 42 5.66 -6.71 16.93
N SER A 43 4.87 -6.51 17.98
CA SER A 43 3.78 -5.53 18.00
C SER A 43 4.11 -4.46 19.05
N MET A 44 3.80 -3.22 18.74
CA MET A 44 4.03 -2.08 19.61
C MET A 44 2.68 -1.52 20.05
N LEU A 45 2.41 -1.61 21.35
CA LEU A 45 1.25 -0.98 21.96
C LEU A 45 1.64 0.44 22.38
N VAL A 46 0.88 1.41 21.91
CA VAL A 46 1.02 2.82 22.28
C VAL A 46 -0.25 3.26 22.98
N THR A 47 -0.12 3.66 24.23
CA THR A 47 -1.19 4.28 25.01
C THR A 47 -0.93 5.78 25.06
N LEU A 48 -1.78 6.53 24.39
CA LEU A 48 -1.80 7.99 24.46
C LEU A 48 -2.61 8.38 25.69
N ASP A 49 -1.94 9.03 26.64
CA ASP A 49 -2.62 9.67 27.78
C ASP A 49 -3.43 10.89 27.28
N LYS A 50 -4.17 11.54 28.17
CA LYS A 50 -4.98 12.71 27.86
C LYS A 50 -4.13 13.83 27.26
N ILE A 51 -4.47 14.24 26.05
CA ILE A 51 -3.78 15.31 25.33
C ILE A 51 -4.68 16.53 25.27
N GLU A 52 -4.27 17.60 25.96
CA GLU A 52 -4.95 18.88 25.91
C GLU A 52 -4.10 19.96 25.24
N PHE A 53 -4.65 20.55 24.17
CA PHE A 53 -4.14 21.79 23.63
C PHE A 53 -5.05 22.96 24.03
N ALA A 54 -4.43 24.05 24.48
CA ALA A 54 -5.07 25.34 24.76
C ALA A 54 -5.42 26.08 23.45
N ILE A 55 -6.29 25.47 22.64
CA ILE A 55 -6.75 25.99 21.35
C ILE A 55 -8.28 25.96 21.35
N SER A 56 -8.92 27.00 20.82
CA SER A 56 -10.37 27.08 20.66
C SER A 56 -10.92 26.10 19.62
N ASP A 57 -10.20 25.95 18.52
CA ASP A 57 -10.58 25.15 17.36
C ASP A 57 -10.62 23.65 17.66
N ASN A 58 -11.29 22.90 16.77
CA ASN A 58 -11.25 21.45 16.78
C ASN A 58 -9.89 20.95 16.34
N ILE A 59 -9.52 19.77 16.82
CA ILE A 59 -8.20 19.19 16.60
C ILE A 59 -8.37 17.74 16.18
N GLU A 60 -7.60 17.36 15.19
CA GLU A 60 -7.39 15.98 14.77
C GLU A 60 -5.95 15.60 15.10
N LEU A 61 -5.77 14.46 15.77
CA LEU A 61 -4.46 13.89 16.09
C LEU A 61 -4.23 12.66 15.22
N TRP A 62 -3.13 12.66 14.49
CA TRP A 62 -2.65 11.53 13.72
C TRP A 62 -1.44 10.91 14.41
N CYS A 63 -1.45 9.59 14.56
CA CYS A 63 -0.35 8.81 15.11
C CYS A 63 0.08 7.76 14.09
N THR A 64 1.32 7.86 13.60
CA THR A 64 1.82 7.02 12.51
C THR A 64 3.25 6.58 12.83
N LEU A 65 3.57 5.32 12.55
CA LEU A 65 4.93 4.80 12.62
C LEU A 65 5.57 4.92 11.23
N TYR A 66 6.74 5.56 11.14
CA TYR A 66 7.48 5.71 9.91
C TYR A 66 8.80 4.94 9.97
N ASP A 67 9.10 4.17 8.92
CA ASP A 67 10.45 3.74 8.61
C ASP A 67 11.13 4.86 7.81
N TYR A 68 12.19 5.45 8.38
CA TYR A 68 13.00 6.50 7.78
C TYR A 68 14.32 5.92 7.26
N SER A 69 14.59 6.09 5.98
CA SER A 69 15.91 5.91 5.38
C SER A 69 16.33 7.17 4.63
N SER A 70 17.63 7.46 4.67
CA SER A 70 18.23 8.60 4.00
C SER A 70 19.46 8.11 3.27
N ASP A 71 19.37 8.05 1.94
CA ASP A 71 20.47 7.64 1.07
C ASP A 71 20.85 8.77 0.11
N GLU A 72 21.84 8.52 -0.76
CA GLU A 72 22.24 9.46 -1.82
C GLU A 72 21.09 9.80 -2.77
N SER A 73 20.09 8.91 -2.92
CA SER A 73 18.87 9.12 -3.72
C SER A 73 17.83 10.03 -3.06
N GLY A 74 18.04 10.44 -1.81
CA GLY A 74 17.12 11.28 -1.04
C GLY A 74 16.53 10.56 0.18
N ILE A 75 15.48 11.16 0.74
CA ILE A 75 14.77 10.60 1.91
C ILE A 75 13.65 9.70 1.43
N GLU A 76 13.60 8.49 1.96
CA GLU A 76 12.42 7.64 1.88
C GLU A 76 11.72 7.58 3.25
N LEU A 77 10.43 7.91 3.23
CA LEU A 77 9.52 7.81 4.37
C LEU A 77 8.49 6.75 4.02
N ILE A 78 8.50 5.62 4.74
CA ILE A 78 7.51 4.55 4.58
C ILE A 78 6.60 4.56 5.81
N PRO A 79 5.36 5.06 5.69
CA PRO A 79 4.41 5.05 6.80
C PRO A 79 3.85 3.64 7.07
N SER A 80 3.35 3.43 8.29
CA SER A 80 2.29 2.47 8.61
C SER A 80 0.91 3.06 8.32
N GLU A 81 -0.14 2.30 8.52
CA GLU A 81 -1.47 2.89 8.69
C GLU A 81 -1.44 3.93 9.83
N THR A 82 -2.17 5.02 9.65
CA THR A 82 -2.27 6.12 10.60
C THR A 82 -3.43 5.86 11.55
N PHE A 83 -3.24 5.98 12.85
CA PHE A 83 -4.33 6.05 13.82
C PHE A 83 -4.82 7.49 13.93
N VAL A 84 -6.14 7.69 13.85
CA VAL A 84 -6.75 9.00 13.77
C VAL A 84 -7.70 9.21 14.94
N ILE A 85 -7.59 10.36 15.61
CA ILE A 85 -8.54 10.81 16.62
C ILE A 85 -9.05 12.20 16.22
N ARG A 86 -10.33 12.31 15.85
CA ARG A 86 -10.96 13.57 15.40
C ARG A 86 -11.75 14.29 16.49
N ASP A 87 -12.06 13.60 17.59
CA ASP A 87 -12.87 14.16 18.66
C ASP A 87 -11.97 14.80 19.74
N LYS A 88 -12.12 16.13 19.86
CA LYS A 88 -11.40 16.95 20.84
C LYS A 88 -11.75 16.60 22.27
N ASP A 89 -13.00 16.22 22.55
CA ASP A 89 -13.44 15.85 23.89
C ASP A 89 -12.93 14.46 24.25
N ALA A 90 -12.94 13.53 23.30
CA ALA A 90 -12.32 12.21 23.48
C ALA A 90 -10.81 12.30 23.75
N LEU A 91 -10.08 13.18 23.05
CA LEU A 91 -8.64 13.43 23.29
C LEU A 91 -8.33 13.92 24.72
N ARG A 92 -9.28 14.65 25.34
CA ARG A 92 -9.12 15.22 26.68
C ARG A 92 -9.56 14.30 27.79
N THR A 93 -10.54 13.43 27.53
CA THR A 93 -11.24 12.68 28.57
C THR A 93 -10.82 11.21 28.65
N GLN A 94 -10.36 10.63 27.54
CA GLN A 94 -10.07 9.20 27.42
C GLN A 94 -8.59 8.94 27.13
N GLU A 95 -8.08 7.82 27.64
CA GLU A 95 -6.83 7.24 27.14
C GLU A 95 -7.13 6.51 25.83
N HIS A 96 -6.24 6.62 24.84
CA HIS A 96 -6.40 5.97 23.55
C HIS A 96 -5.29 4.95 23.34
N ILE A 97 -5.68 3.72 23.04
CA ILE A 97 -4.75 2.60 22.86
C ILE A 97 -4.75 2.19 21.38
N VAL A 98 -3.56 2.13 20.80
CA VAL A 98 -3.33 1.65 19.43
C VAL A 98 -2.22 0.62 19.40
N ALA A 99 -2.42 -0.44 18.64
CA ALA A 99 -1.42 -1.47 18.38
C ALA A 99 -0.85 -1.32 16.97
N PHE A 100 0.44 -1.04 16.86
CA PHE A 100 1.17 -1.11 15.60
C PHE A 100 1.73 -2.53 15.42
N THR A 101 1.40 -3.17 14.30
CA THR A 101 1.77 -4.57 14.04
C THR A 101 2.73 -4.68 12.86
N ASP A 102 3.22 -5.90 12.62
CA ASP A 102 4.11 -6.21 11.50
C ASP A 102 5.44 -5.42 11.55
N ILE A 103 5.85 -5.07 12.77
CA ILE A 103 7.10 -4.38 13.05
C ILE A 103 8.19 -5.44 13.07
N SER A 104 8.69 -5.81 11.89
CA SER A 104 9.88 -6.67 11.81
C SER A 104 11.10 -5.93 12.38
N ARG A 105 12.03 -6.71 12.97
CA ARG A 105 13.40 -6.27 13.28
C ARG A 105 14.14 -6.05 11.96
N SER A 106 13.83 -4.94 11.28
CA SER A 106 14.29 -4.53 9.95
C SER A 106 15.47 -5.36 9.40
N ARG A 107 15.12 -6.37 8.60
CA ARG A 107 15.59 -6.42 7.22
C ARG A 107 14.35 -6.33 6.35
N SER A 108 13.78 -5.12 6.26
CA SER A 108 12.71 -4.88 5.29
C SER A 108 13.16 -5.47 3.96
N MET A 109 12.41 -6.44 3.44
CA MET A 109 12.69 -7.13 2.18
C MET A 109 12.59 -6.20 0.96
N LYS A 110 12.52 -4.88 1.18
CA LYS A 110 12.50 -3.80 0.19
C LYS A 110 13.44 -2.65 0.55
N SER A 111 14.68 -2.98 0.91
CA SER A 111 15.77 -2.02 0.75
C SER A 111 16.96 -2.72 0.10
N VAL A 112 16.81 -3.02 -1.19
CA VAL A 112 17.92 -3.42 -2.07
C VAL A 112 18.56 -2.17 -2.70
N THR A 113 17.90 -1.02 -2.65
CA THR A 113 18.45 0.27 -3.11
C THR A 113 19.27 1.00 -2.03
N SER A 114 18.98 0.82 -0.74
CA SER A 114 19.86 1.27 0.37
C SER A 114 20.82 0.15 0.75
N MET A 115 21.82 -0.11 -0.09
CA MET A 115 23.01 -0.80 0.41
C MET A 115 23.67 0.13 1.44
N ASN A 116 23.40 -0.11 2.74
CA ASN A 116 24.25 0.19 3.91
C ASN A 116 23.62 0.97 5.08
N ALA A 117 22.39 1.51 4.99
CA ALA A 117 21.78 2.23 6.12
C ALA A 117 20.62 1.44 6.77
N PRO A 118 20.69 1.10 8.08
CA PRO A 118 19.52 0.56 8.77
C PRO A 118 18.41 1.61 8.80
N SER A 119 17.20 1.24 8.35
CA SER A 119 16.03 2.12 8.47
C SER A 119 15.73 2.40 9.94
N VAL A 120 15.63 3.67 10.30
CA VAL A 120 15.33 4.14 11.66
C VAL A 120 13.83 4.32 11.79
N LYS A 121 13.23 3.77 12.84
CA LYS A 121 11.79 3.92 13.07
C LYS A 121 11.49 5.16 13.89
N TYR A 122 10.52 5.96 13.45
CA TYR A 122 10.03 7.13 14.16
C TYR A 122 8.52 7.02 14.41
N LEU A 123 8.10 7.21 15.66
CA LEU A 123 6.70 7.44 15.99
C LEU A 123 6.41 8.93 15.80
N VAL A 124 5.47 9.26 14.93
CA VAL A 124 5.10 10.63 14.58
C VAL A 124 3.71 10.93 15.10
N LEU A 125 3.59 12.01 15.87
CA LEU A 125 2.30 12.58 16.29
C LEU A 125 2.10 13.89 15.54
N TYR A 126 1.10 13.93 14.66
CA TYR A 126 0.82 15.05 13.78
C TYR A 126 -0.53 15.67 14.18
N VAL A 127 -0.48 16.91 14.66
CA VAL A 127 -1.65 17.65 15.17
C VAL A 127 -2.16 18.55 14.07
N ILE A 128 -3.43 18.39 13.72
CA ILE A 128 -4.12 19.13 12.67
C ILE A 128 -5.23 19.95 13.32
N ARG A 129 -5.24 21.26 13.03
CA ARG A 129 -6.26 22.19 13.50
C ARG A 129 -7.36 22.30 12.44
N ILE A 130 -8.61 22.21 12.87
CA ILE A 130 -9.79 22.30 12.01
C ILE A 130 -10.52 23.61 12.33
N GLY A 131 -10.56 24.53 11.37
CA GLY A 131 -11.19 25.85 11.56
C GLY A 131 -11.03 26.79 10.36
N THR A 132 -11.21 28.11 10.58
CA THR A 132 -11.04 29.17 9.57
C THR A 132 -9.57 29.32 9.16
N MET A 133 -9.25 29.86 7.97
CA MET A 133 -7.86 29.86 7.47
C MET A 133 -6.86 30.56 8.40
N TYR A 134 -7.22 31.73 8.93
CA TYR A 134 -6.44 32.48 9.92
C TYR A 134 -7.25 32.63 11.21
N THR A 135 -6.56 32.68 12.34
CA THR A 135 -7.16 33.03 13.62
C THR A 135 -7.37 34.53 13.71
N ASN A 136 -8.59 34.95 14.02
CA ASN A 136 -8.82 36.31 14.52
C ASN A 136 -8.41 36.35 16.00
N ASP A 137 -7.11 36.30 16.29
CA ASP A 137 -6.60 36.41 17.68
C ASP A 137 -6.71 37.86 18.24
N ASN A 138 -7.26 38.80 17.46
CA ASN A 138 -7.37 40.21 17.82
C ASN A 138 -8.65 40.63 18.56
N ASN A 139 -9.55 39.71 18.89
CA ASN A 139 -10.70 40.02 19.76
C ASN A 139 -10.49 39.49 21.17
N LYS A 140 -9.37 39.87 21.80
CA LYS A 140 -9.37 40.09 23.25
C LYS A 140 -9.88 41.51 23.45
N ASP A 141 -10.91 41.64 24.27
CA ASP A 141 -11.56 42.89 24.69
C ASP A 141 -12.68 43.39 23.78
N THR A 142 -13.81 42.67 23.77
CA THR A 142 -15.09 43.37 23.98
C THR A 142 -16.09 42.45 24.66
N SER A 143 -16.43 42.85 25.87
CA SER A 143 -17.38 42.26 26.80
C SER A 143 -18.70 41.83 26.17
N ASP A 144 -19.19 40.70 26.67
CA ASP A 144 -20.59 40.32 26.88
C ASP A 144 -21.62 41.39 26.50
N THR A 145 -22.49 41.07 25.55
CA THR A 145 -23.97 41.10 25.67
C THR A 145 -24.58 40.84 24.30
N SER A 146 -24.95 39.59 23.99
CA SER A 146 -26.18 39.28 23.24
C SER A 146 -26.30 37.76 23.04
N ILE A 147 -27.22 37.20 23.82
CA ILE A 147 -27.79 35.87 23.62
C ILE A 147 -28.39 35.83 22.22
N SER A 148 -27.73 35.12 21.30
CA SER A 148 -28.38 34.59 20.09
C SER A 148 -28.21 33.08 20.09
N THR A 149 -29.17 32.42 20.73
CA THR A 149 -29.52 31.02 20.51
C THR A 149 -30.01 30.84 19.06
N LEU A 150 -29.09 30.89 18.09
CA LEU A 150 -29.27 30.24 16.81
C LEU A 150 -28.33 29.04 16.76
N LYS A 151 -28.94 27.86 16.71
CA LYS A 151 -28.30 26.59 16.36
C LYS A 151 -27.40 26.85 15.15
N ARG A 152 -26.09 26.80 15.36
CA ARG A 152 -25.08 26.83 14.30
C ARG A 152 -25.26 25.55 13.49
N THR A 153 -26.15 25.57 12.50
CA THR A 153 -26.20 24.59 11.42
C THR A 153 -24.77 24.46 10.91
N LYS A 154 -24.19 23.26 10.97
CA LYS A 154 -22.82 22.96 10.54
C LYS A 154 -22.61 23.53 9.13
N ASN A 155 -21.91 24.67 9.04
CA ASN A 155 -21.45 25.22 7.78
C ASN A 155 -20.14 24.50 7.45
N GLU A 156 -20.16 23.56 6.50
CA GLU A 156 -19.03 22.73 6.04
C GLU A 156 -17.80 23.54 5.55
N THR A 157 -17.96 24.86 5.36
CA THR A 157 -16.93 25.78 4.88
C THR A 157 -15.93 26.21 5.94
N ASN A 158 -16.23 26.00 7.22
CA ASN A 158 -15.37 26.45 8.33
C ASN A 158 -14.39 25.36 8.84
N ASP A 159 -14.31 24.22 8.16
CA ASP A 159 -13.55 23.06 8.61
C ASP A 159 -12.27 22.86 7.78
N LEU A 160 -11.48 23.92 7.57
CA LEU A 160 -10.19 23.80 6.90
C LEU A 160 -9.19 23.07 7.80
N ARG A 161 -8.58 22.01 7.27
CA ARG A 161 -7.55 21.22 7.93
C ARG A 161 -6.20 21.90 7.74
N ARG A 162 -5.58 22.32 8.84
CA ARG A 162 -4.31 23.05 8.83
C ARG A 162 -3.33 22.33 9.74
N PRO A 163 -2.07 22.10 9.31
CA PRO A 163 -1.06 21.60 10.23
C PRO A 163 -0.91 22.54 11.42
N TYR A 164 -0.64 21.99 12.60
CA TYR A 164 -0.40 22.79 13.80
C TYR A 164 0.94 22.43 14.43
N MET A 165 1.11 21.17 14.87
CA MET A 165 2.36 20.74 15.50
C MET A 165 2.71 19.31 15.12
N VAL A 166 4.00 19.01 15.11
CA VAL A 166 4.51 17.66 14.88
C VAL A 166 5.50 17.30 15.98
N ALA A 167 5.37 16.09 16.52
CA ALA A 167 6.36 15.47 17.38
C ALA A 167 6.94 14.23 16.70
N LEU A 168 8.26 14.09 16.75
CA LEU A 168 8.99 12.94 16.24
C LEU A 168 9.70 12.25 17.39
N ILE A 169 9.47 10.96 17.56
CA ILE A 169 10.07 10.16 18.61
C ILE A 169 10.87 9.05 17.96
N ASN A 170 12.19 9.09 18.13
CA ASN A 170 13.07 8.05 17.63
C ASN A 170 12.87 6.77 18.46
N MET A 171 12.52 5.67 17.80
CA MET A 171 12.18 4.40 18.43
C MET A 171 13.35 3.40 18.44
N SER A 172 14.55 3.79 17.96
CA SER A 172 15.71 2.89 17.87
C SER A 172 16.06 2.27 19.21
N GLN A 173 16.11 3.03 20.31
CA GLN A 173 16.49 2.48 21.63
C GLN A 173 15.45 1.51 22.19
N GLN A 174 14.18 1.71 21.84
CA GLN A 174 13.05 0.94 22.33
C GLN A 174 12.86 -0.36 21.54
N LEU A 175 13.19 -0.34 20.25
CA LEU A 175 13.08 -1.48 19.34
C LEU A 175 14.37 -2.29 19.21
N ASP A 176 15.54 -1.73 19.51
CA ASP A 176 16.84 -2.42 19.45
C ASP A 176 17.06 -3.32 20.68
N CYS A 177 16.35 -4.44 20.72
CA CYS A 177 16.51 -5.46 21.74
C CYS A 177 17.47 -6.57 21.28
N ARG A 178 18.76 -6.26 21.12
CA ARG A 178 19.85 -7.26 21.07
C ARG A 178 20.05 -8.01 22.40
N SER A 179 19.39 -7.57 23.47
CA SER A 179 19.37 -8.28 24.75
C SER A 179 18.42 -9.49 24.67
N ARG A 180 19.01 -10.69 24.67
CA ARG A 180 18.34 -11.99 24.87
C ARG A 180 17.68 -12.15 26.25
N MET A 181 17.59 -11.10 27.07
CA MET A 181 16.93 -11.19 28.36
C MET A 181 15.44 -10.91 28.16
N LYS A 182 14.61 -11.89 28.52
CA LYS A 182 13.13 -11.87 28.59
C LYS A 182 12.54 -10.50 28.28
N ALA A 183 11.80 -10.41 27.17
CA ALA A 183 10.98 -9.26 26.82
C ALA A 183 10.42 -8.62 28.08
N SER A 184 11.00 -7.51 28.50
CA SER A 184 10.49 -6.78 29.64
C SER A 184 9.21 -6.15 29.13
N SER A 185 8.09 -6.75 29.50
CA SER A 185 6.74 -6.17 29.43
C SER A 185 6.60 -4.86 30.21
N SER A 186 7.71 -4.27 30.68
CA SER A 186 7.78 -2.99 31.36
C SER A 186 7.32 -1.89 30.42
N GLU A 187 6.16 -1.36 30.74
CA GLU A 187 5.64 -0.12 30.19
C GLU A 187 6.67 1.01 30.39
N LYS A 188 7.02 1.70 29.31
CA LYS A 188 7.93 2.84 29.33
C LYS A 188 7.15 4.11 29.05
N GLU A 189 7.21 5.08 29.97
CA GLU A 189 6.67 6.41 29.73
C GLU A 189 7.65 7.26 28.91
N LEU A 190 7.18 7.86 27.83
CA LEU A 190 7.93 8.78 26.98
C LEU A 190 7.26 10.16 27.00
N ILE A 191 8.08 11.21 27.02
CA ILE A 191 7.61 12.59 26.85
C ILE A 191 7.51 12.88 25.36
N VAL A 192 6.39 13.46 24.93
CA VAL A 192 6.14 13.80 23.53
C VAL A 192 6.73 15.18 23.20
N PRO A 193 7.72 15.27 22.31
CA PRO A 193 8.37 16.53 21.99
C PRO A 193 7.67 17.27 20.84
N PHE A 194 6.54 17.91 21.11
CA PHE A 194 5.93 18.83 20.13
C PHE A 194 6.80 20.08 19.99
N GLY A 195 7.58 20.15 18.91
CA GLY A 195 8.46 21.30 18.68
C GLY A 195 8.64 21.71 17.22
N PHE A 196 7.90 21.10 16.29
CA PHE A 196 7.85 21.56 14.91
C PHE A 196 6.47 22.14 14.59
N ASN A 197 6.43 23.30 13.94
CA ASN A 197 5.19 23.95 13.52
C ASN A 197 5.17 24.08 11.99
N PRO A 198 4.62 23.09 11.25
CA PRO A 198 4.69 23.07 9.79
C PRO A 198 3.95 24.24 9.14
N TRP A 199 2.98 24.84 9.82
CA TRP A 199 2.21 25.96 9.29
C TRP A 199 3.04 27.24 9.21
N ASP A 200 3.70 27.60 10.31
CA ASP A 200 4.49 28.83 10.38
C ASP A 200 5.82 28.68 9.64
N ASP A 201 6.49 27.53 9.80
CA ASP A 201 7.79 27.26 9.16
C ASP A 201 7.66 26.91 7.68
N ARG A 202 6.44 26.66 7.19
CA ARG A 202 6.16 26.21 5.81
C ARG A 202 6.90 24.92 5.44
N ASP A 203 7.17 24.09 6.43
CA ASP A 203 7.92 22.86 6.26
C ASP A 203 7.04 21.72 5.77
N SER A 204 7.61 20.90 4.89
CA SER A 204 7.08 19.58 4.58
C SER A 204 7.49 18.56 5.65
N LEU A 205 6.75 17.46 5.78
CA LEU A 205 7.17 16.36 6.67
C LEU A 205 8.62 15.92 6.42
N SER A 206 9.04 15.79 5.17
CA SER A 206 10.42 15.42 4.82
C SER A 206 11.46 16.40 5.35
N SER A 207 11.20 17.72 5.30
CA SER A 207 12.12 18.72 5.84
C SER A 207 12.16 18.69 7.38
N ILE A 208 11.03 18.41 8.03
CA ILE A 208 10.96 18.20 9.48
C ILE A 208 11.84 17.02 9.90
N PHE A 209 11.77 15.88 9.20
CA PHE A 209 12.65 14.72 9.45
C PHE A 209 14.13 15.07 9.29
N GLN A 210 14.51 15.90 8.30
CA GLN A 210 15.89 16.36 8.16
C GLN A 210 16.33 17.30 9.29
N LYS A 211 15.43 18.16 9.78
CA LYS A 211 15.72 19.05 10.91
C LYS A 211 15.86 18.26 12.21
N ALA A 212 14.95 17.32 12.45
CA ALA A 212 14.94 16.47 13.65
C ALA A 212 16.16 15.54 13.73
N THR A 213 16.67 15.06 12.60
CA THR A 213 17.90 14.24 12.59
C THR A 213 19.19 15.04 12.80
N LYS A 214 19.18 16.34 12.53
CA LYS A 214 20.36 17.22 12.64
C LYS A 214 20.40 18.03 13.95
N SER A 215 19.26 18.30 14.57
CA SER A 215 19.16 19.09 15.80
C SER A 215 18.96 18.20 17.02
N THR A 216 19.75 18.42 18.07
CA THR A 216 19.63 17.69 19.35
C THR A 216 18.70 18.38 20.36
N ASP A 217 18.43 19.68 20.19
CA ASP A 217 17.60 20.46 21.11
C ASP A 217 16.31 20.91 20.43
N VAL A 218 15.21 20.24 20.78
CA VAL A 218 13.86 20.69 20.46
C VAL A 218 13.29 21.30 21.73
N GLU A 219 13.00 22.61 21.71
CA GLU A 219 12.33 23.26 22.84
C GLU A 219 10.96 22.61 23.07
N LEU A 220 10.81 21.99 24.24
CA LEU A 220 9.59 21.32 24.65
C LEU A 220 8.52 22.36 24.98
N LEU A 221 7.66 22.68 24.01
CA LEU A 221 6.57 23.64 24.22
C LEU A 221 5.53 23.11 25.22
N LYS A 222 5.31 21.78 25.29
CA LYS A 222 4.37 21.12 26.22
C LYS A 222 4.83 19.69 26.59
N LYS A 223 4.65 19.29 27.85
CA LYS A 223 5.00 17.94 28.35
C LYS A 223 3.79 17.01 28.31
N HIS A 224 3.43 16.50 27.13
CA HIS A 224 2.50 15.36 27.04
C HIS A 224 3.25 14.04 27.26
N ARG A 225 2.56 13.01 27.76
CA ARG A 225 3.13 11.69 28.01
C ARG A 225 2.44 10.66 27.14
N LEU A 226 3.20 9.67 26.70
CA LEU A 226 2.66 8.43 26.15
C LEU A 226 3.31 7.26 26.84
N LYS A 227 2.60 6.14 26.91
CA LYS A 227 3.11 4.89 27.44
C LYS A 227 3.34 3.93 26.28
N LEU A 228 4.50 3.29 26.28
CA LEU A 228 4.95 2.39 25.23
C LEU A 228 5.18 1.01 25.80
N GLN A 229 4.65 -0.01 25.14
CA GLN A 229 4.91 -1.41 25.45
C GLN A 229 5.22 -2.19 24.17
N ILE A 230 6.39 -2.85 24.13
CA ILE A 230 6.76 -3.73 23.02
C ILE A 230 6.42 -5.16 23.40
N LEU A 231 5.60 -5.80 22.58
CA LEU A 231 5.13 -7.17 22.75
C LEU A 231 5.68 -8.03 21.60
N ASN A 232 6.15 -9.24 21.92
CA ASN A 232 6.58 -10.20 20.90
C ASN A 232 5.39 -11.09 20.53
N GLY A 233 5.16 -11.29 19.23
CA GLY A 233 4.04 -12.05 18.71
C GLY A 233 3.14 -11.24 17.78
N GLY A 234 2.33 -11.96 17.01
CA GLY A 234 1.29 -11.36 16.19
C GLY A 234 0.14 -10.84 17.06
N PHE A 235 -0.59 -9.83 16.59
CA PHE A 235 -1.66 -9.22 17.39
C PHE A 235 -2.76 -10.18 17.83
N ARG A 236 -3.07 -11.21 17.03
CA ARG A 236 -4.06 -12.23 17.39
C ARG A 236 -3.61 -13.08 18.58
N GLU A 237 -2.34 -13.50 18.60
CA GLU A 237 -1.74 -14.25 19.71
C GLU A 237 -1.71 -13.37 20.95
N LEU A 238 -1.31 -12.11 20.81
CA LEU A 238 -1.27 -11.15 21.91
C LEU A 238 -2.64 -10.92 22.55
N LYS A 239 -3.73 -10.97 21.78
CA LYS A 239 -5.09 -10.89 22.33
C LYS A 239 -5.40 -12.08 23.25
N THR A 240 -4.87 -13.24 22.94
CA THR A 240 -5.03 -14.47 23.76
C THR A 240 -4.09 -14.46 24.97
N ASP A 241 -2.84 -14.04 24.78
CA ASP A 241 -1.81 -14.05 25.82
C ASP A 241 -1.97 -12.89 26.83
N TYR A 242 -2.45 -11.74 26.36
CA TYR A 242 -2.60 -10.51 27.15
C TYR A 242 -4.01 -9.89 27.03
N PRO A 243 -5.09 -10.64 27.35
CA PRO A 243 -6.47 -10.16 27.18
C PRO A 243 -6.79 -8.94 28.06
N HIS A 244 -6.06 -8.76 29.15
CA HIS A 244 -6.21 -7.62 30.06
C HIS A 244 -5.60 -6.32 29.50
N LEU A 245 -4.56 -6.42 28.66
CA LEU A 245 -3.94 -5.26 27.99
C LEU A 245 -4.69 -4.87 26.72
N LEU A 246 -5.29 -5.86 26.05
CA LEU A 246 -5.99 -5.70 24.78
C LEU A 246 -7.50 -5.82 24.93
N HIS A 247 -8.03 -5.41 26.08
CA HIS A 247 -9.47 -5.39 26.32
C HIS A 247 -10.15 -4.32 25.45
N GLY A 248 -11.28 -4.66 24.82
CA GLY A 248 -12.05 -3.76 23.96
C GLY A 248 -11.59 -3.73 22.48
N ASP A 249 -12.14 -2.79 21.71
CA ASP A 249 -11.84 -2.60 20.29
C ASP A 249 -10.55 -1.78 20.09
N VAL A 250 -9.42 -2.35 20.52
CA VAL A 250 -8.10 -1.75 20.26
C VAL A 250 -7.86 -1.66 18.75
N CYS A 251 -7.58 -0.45 18.29
CA CYS A 251 -7.28 -0.17 16.90
C CYS A 251 -5.93 -0.76 16.51
N VAL A 252 -5.88 -1.42 15.34
CA VAL A 252 -4.69 -2.07 14.80
C VAL A 252 -4.21 -1.31 13.58
N CYS A 253 -2.98 -0.80 13.63
CA CYS A 253 -2.32 -0.13 12.52
C CYS A 253 -1.25 -1.05 11.95
N ARG A 254 -1.44 -1.50 10.71
CA ARG A 254 -0.52 -2.41 10.02
C ARG A 254 0.52 -1.65 9.22
N LYS A 255 1.62 -2.33 8.87
CA LYS A 255 2.56 -1.82 7.85
C LYS A 255 1.84 -1.70 6.50
N LEU A 256 2.21 -0.71 5.67
CA LEU A 256 1.69 -0.54 4.30
C LEU A 256 2.27 -1.56 3.29
N ASP A 257 2.70 -2.72 3.77
CA ASP A 257 3.14 -3.86 2.98
C ASP A 257 2.75 -5.13 3.73
N PHE A 258 2.92 -6.29 3.10
CA PHE A 258 2.77 -7.56 3.81
C PHE A 258 3.92 -7.79 4.80
N PRO A 259 3.66 -8.46 5.94
CA PRO A 259 4.73 -9.01 6.77
C PRO A 259 5.57 -10.05 6.01
N GLU A 260 6.76 -10.36 6.53
CA GLU A 260 7.65 -11.39 5.94
C GLU A 260 7.03 -12.79 5.91
N VAL A 261 6.09 -13.05 6.82
CA VAL A 261 5.27 -14.27 6.87
C VAL A 261 3.81 -13.84 6.76
N ILE A 262 3.14 -14.21 5.66
CA ILE A 262 1.70 -13.99 5.49
C ILE A 262 1.01 -15.26 5.98
N ASN A 263 0.29 -15.19 7.11
CA ASN A 263 -0.48 -16.34 7.58
C ASN A 263 -1.66 -16.62 6.64
N ALA A 264 -2.09 -17.88 6.53
CA ALA A 264 -3.22 -18.27 5.66
C ALA A 264 -4.52 -17.51 5.99
N ASP A 265 -4.70 -17.10 7.24
CA ASP A 265 -5.86 -16.32 7.69
C ASP A 265 -5.68 -14.79 7.58
N ASP A 266 -4.53 -14.30 7.07
CA ASP A 266 -4.28 -12.87 6.88
C ASP A 266 -4.87 -12.40 5.54
N LEU A 267 -6.20 -12.24 5.55
CA LEU A 267 -6.97 -11.73 4.44
C LEU A 267 -6.84 -10.20 4.38
N ARG A 268 -6.11 -9.69 3.38
CA ARG A 268 -5.96 -8.26 3.13
C ARG A 268 -6.25 -7.95 1.66
N ASN A 269 -7.04 -6.92 1.41
CA ASN A 269 -7.37 -6.46 0.06
C ASN A 269 -7.42 -4.93 0.04
N ASP A 270 -6.27 -4.31 0.25
CA ASP A 270 -6.14 -2.86 0.37
C ASP A 270 -5.29 -2.28 -0.75
N ILE A 271 -5.65 -1.08 -1.22
CA ILE A 271 -4.79 -0.24 -2.05
C ILE A 271 -4.47 1.03 -1.27
N TYR A 272 -3.20 1.29 -1.05
CA TYR A 272 -2.73 2.52 -0.41
C TYR A 272 -2.29 3.52 -1.46
N VAL A 273 -2.77 4.76 -1.33
CA VAL A 273 -2.39 5.87 -2.19
C VAL A 273 -1.80 6.97 -1.34
N THR A 274 -0.52 7.25 -1.58
CA THR A 274 0.23 8.34 -0.95
C THR A 274 0.32 9.53 -1.90
N VAL A 275 -0.25 10.66 -1.51
CA VAL A 275 -0.21 11.91 -2.27
C VAL A 275 0.99 12.73 -1.83
N TYR A 276 2.01 12.81 -2.68
CA TYR A 276 3.22 13.56 -2.36
C TYR A 276 3.02 15.06 -2.53
N GLY A 277 2.55 15.47 -3.71
CA GLY A 277 2.50 16.89 -4.07
C GLY A 277 2.05 17.14 -5.51
N ALA A 278 1.89 18.42 -5.82
CA ALA A 278 1.63 18.91 -7.17
C ALA A 278 2.60 20.05 -7.51
N ASP A 279 2.77 20.34 -8.79
CA ASP A 279 3.49 21.52 -9.29
C ASP A 279 2.50 22.39 -10.08
N PHE A 280 2.07 23.51 -9.50
CA PHE A 280 1.11 24.42 -10.10
C PHE A 280 1.81 25.66 -10.67
N ALA A 281 1.24 26.24 -11.72
CA ALA A 281 1.83 27.39 -12.41
C ALA A 281 1.79 28.71 -11.61
N LYS A 282 0.98 28.78 -10.54
CA LYS A 282 0.81 29.97 -9.70
C LYS A 282 0.91 29.59 -8.24
N SER A 283 1.37 30.52 -7.40
CA SER A 283 1.34 30.33 -5.96
C SER A 283 -0.07 30.52 -5.43
N GLY A 284 -0.50 29.63 -4.54
CA GLY A 284 -1.85 29.66 -3.98
C GLY A 284 -1.94 28.91 -2.65
N ASN A 285 -3.15 28.87 -2.10
CA ASN A 285 -3.47 27.96 -1.01
C ASN A 285 -4.20 26.78 -1.61
N TYR A 286 -3.61 25.60 -1.54
CA TYR A 286 -4.08 24.42 -2.27
C TYR A 286 -4.60 23.36 -1.32
N GLU A 287 -5.77 22.84 -1.67
CA GLU A 287 -6.42 21.68 -1.07
C GLU A 287 -6.83 20.74 -2.21
N TYR A 288 -6.61 19.44 -2.04
CA TYR A 288 -7.27 18.43 -2.87
C TYR A 288 -8.34 17.69 -2.07
N THR A 289 -9.37 17.25 -2.78
CA THR A 289 -10.36 16.26 -2.33
C THR A 289 -10.18 14.98 -3.13
N ALA A 290 -10.02 13.84 -2.46
CA ALA A 290 -9.94 12.52 -3.07
C ALA A 290 -11.25 11.75 -2.87
N GLU A 291 -11.77 11.17 -3.94
CA GLU A 291 -13.02 10.41 -3.98
C GLU A 291 -12.79 9.12 -4.75
N LEU A 292 -13.24 7.97 -4.22
CA LEU A 292 -13.30 6.75 -5.01
C LEU A 292 -14.56 6.81 -5.88
N CYS A 293 -14.44 6.58 -7.18
CA CYS A 293 -15.54 6.66 -8.13
C CYS A 293 -15.76 5.34 -8.88
N ASP A 294 -17.02 5.07 -9.24
CA ASP A 294 -17.42 3.94 -10.08
C ASP A 294 -17.27 4.24 -11.59
N GLU A 295 -17.73 3.31 -12.44
CA GLU A 295 -17.77 3.43 -13.91
C GLU A 295 -18.60 4.61 -14.41
N ASN A 296 -19.55 5.09 -13.61
CA ASN A 296 -20.44 6.19 -13.92
C ASN A 296 -19.92 7.52 -13.34
N GLU A 297 -18.67 7.55 -12.83
CA GLU A 297 -18.01 8.69 -12.19
C GLU A 297 -18.73 9.18 -10.91
N ASN A 298 -19.56 8.32 -10.29
CA ASN A 298 -20.23 8.58 -9.03
C ASN A 298 -19.33 8.17 -7.84
N PRO A 299 -19.30 8.94 -6.75
CA PRO A 299 -18.47 8.61 -5.60
C PRO A 299 -19.04 7.41 -4.82
N ILE A 300 -18.17 6.47 -4.47
CA ILE A 300 -18.46 5.25 -3.70
C ILE A 300 -18.12 5.50 -2.23
N PRO A 301 -19.12 5.57 -1.32
CA PRO A 301 -18.87 5.82 0.10
C PRO A 301 -18.23 4.62 0.81
N GLY A 302 -17.38 4.92 1.79
CA GLY A 302 -16.95 3.97 2.81
C GLY A 302 -15.85 2.97 2.44
N LEU A 303 -15.36 2.99 1.20
CA LEU A 303 -14.18 2.21 0.81
C LEU A 303 -12.87 3.01 1.01
N LEU A 304 -12.93 4.35 0.96
CA LEU A 304 -11.78 5.23 1.15
C LEU A 304 -11.66 5.66 2.62
N ASN A 305 -10.49 5.40 3.22
CA ASN A 305 -10.20 5.63 4.64
C ASN A 305 -8.83 6.29 4.84
N VAL A 306 -8.76 7.35 5.66
CA VAL A 306 -7.50 8.10 5.89
C VAL A 306 -6.67 7.48 7.02
N GLY A 307 -7.32 6.70 7.89
CA GLY A 307 -6.64 5.99 8.95
C GLY A 307 -7.56 5.03 9.69
N VAL A 308 -6.96 4.33 10.64
CA VAL A 308 -7.67 3.47 11.56
C VAL A 308 -8.41 4.36 12.56
N ASN A 309 -9.67 4.00 12.86
CA ASN A 309 -10.60 4.80 13.67
C ASN A 309 -11.16 6.07 12.97
N SER A 310 -10.96 6.23 11.66
CA SER A 310 -11.68 7.26 10.90
C SER A 310 -13.10 6.81 10.55
N THR A 311 -14.04 7.76 10.46
CA THR A 311 -15.35 7.51 9.88
C THR A 311 -15.23 7.25 8.39
N ASN A 312 -16.06 6.32 7.88
CA ASN A 312 -16.21 6.02 6.46
C ASN A 312 -16.86 7.21 5.75
N ASP A 313 -16.06 8.22 5.42
CA ASP A 313 -16.52 9.42 4.71
C ASP A 313 -16.62 9.14 3.20
N LEU A 314 -17.45 9.92 2.51
CA LEU A 314 -17.58 9.85 1.04
C LEU A 314 -16.28 10.30 0.34
N SER A 315 -15.54 11.22 0.96
CA SER A 315 -14.37 11.85 0.39
C SER A 315 -13.33 12.21 1.45
N HIS A 316 -12.07 12.22 1.05
CA HIS A 316 -10.96 12.69 1.86
C HIS A 316 -10.54 14.09 1.44
N ARG A 317 -10.57 15.04 2.38
CA ARG A 317 -10.04 16.41 2.17
C ARG A 317 -8.67 16.53 2.82
N SER A 318 -7.69 16.94 2.04
CA SER A 318 -6.30 17.14 2.51
C SER A 318 -6.11 18.35 3.42
N ILE A 319 -4.96 18.43 4.08
CA ILE A 319 -4.50 19.70 4.68
C ILE A 319 -4.31 20.79 3.63
N VAL A 320 -4.53 22.04 4.03
CA VAL A 320 -4.30 23.21 3.17
C VAL A 320 -2.81 23.55 3.14
N CYS A 321 -2.18 23.44 1.97
CA CYS A 321 -0.83 23.95 1.72
C CYS A 321 -0.89 25.43 1.34
N ILE A 322 -0.26 26.31 2.09
CA ILE A 322 -0.46 27.77 1.96
C ILE A 322 0.67 28.51 1.26
N LYS A 323 0.31 29.45 0.38
CA LYS A 323 1.22 30.34 -0.37
C LYS A 323 2.39 29.61 -1.05
N THR A 324 2.11 28.51 -1.73
CA THR A 324 3.12 27.70 -2.42
C THR A 324 2.70 27.38 -3.84
N GLU A 325 3.65 27.30 -4.76
CA GLU A 325 3.47 26.76 -6.12
C GLU A 325 3.54 25.23 -6.13
N LYS A 326 4.27 24.66 -5.17
CA LYS A 326 4.58 23.23 -5.09
C LYS A 326 4.07 22.66 -3.76
N PRO A 327 2.74 22.51 -3.58
CA PRO A 327 2.19 21.93 -2.37
C PRO A 327 2.70 20.51 -2.16
N LYS A 328 3.05 20.20 -0.91
CA LYS A 328 3.54 18.88 -0.47
C LYS A 328 2.65 18.38 0.66
N TRP A 329 1.71 17.50 0.34
CA TRP A 329 0.76 16.97 1.33
C TRP A 329 1.35 15.82 2.13
N SER A 330 2.02 14.87 1.47
CA SER A 330 2.57 13.66 2.10
C SER A 330 1.55 12.88 2.93
N GLU A 331 0.29 12.86 2.47
CA GLU A 331 -0.81 12.15 3.13
C GLU A 331 -1.05 10.80 2.43
N THR A 332 -1.40 9.77 3.20
CA THR A 332 -1.74 8.44 2.69
C THR A 332 -3.17 8.10 3.09
N PHE A 333 -3.95 7.57 2.13
CA PHE A 333 -5.25 6.97 2.40
C PHE A 333 -5.29 5.54 1.85
N ARG A 334 -6.14 4.73 2.48
CA ARG A 334 -6.40 3.32 2.17
C ARG A 334 -7.72 3.20 1.43
N ILE A 335 -7.73 2.39 0.39
CA ILE A 335 -8.93 1.92 -0.31
C ILE A 335 -9.10 0.46 0.08
N ALA A 336 -10.03 0.18 0.99
CA ALA A 336 -10.32 -1.17 1.45
C ALA A 336 -11.33 -1.81 0.50
N ILE A 337 -10.88 -2.81 -0.27
CA ILE A 337 -11.71 -3.46 -1.28
C ILE A 337 -12.37 -4.69 -0.64
N PRO A 338 -13.70 -4.77 -0.57
CA PRO A 338 -14.38 -5.95 -0.06
C PRO A 338 -14.05 -7.18 -0.90
N PHE A 339 -13.85 -8.33 -0.25
CA PHE A 339 -13.57 -9.59 -0.96
C PHE A 339 -14.68 -10.05 -1.90
N SER A 340 -15.90 -9.53 -1.71
CA SER A 340 -17.05 -9.80 -2.57
C SER A 340 -16.98 -9.10 -3.94
N ILE A 341 -16.11 -8.10 -4.11
CA ILE A 341 -15.95 -7.36 -5.36
C ILE A 341 -14.77 -7.95 -6.12
N SER A 342 -15.00 -8.39 -7.35
CA SER A 342 -13.95 -8.94 -8.21
C SER A 342 -13.16 -7.84 -8.92
N ALA A 343 -12.00 -8.18 -9.48
CA ALA A 343 -11.28 -7.28 -10.38
C ALA A 343 -12.16 -6.86 -11.58
N GLU A 344 -13.12 -7.72 -11.97
CA GLU A 344 -13.97 -7.45 -13.11
C GLU A 344 -15.03 -6.38 -12.84
N ASP A 345 -15.57 -6.36 -11.64
CA ASP A 345 -16.52 -5.32 -11.21
C ASP A 345 -15.81 -3.96 -11.01
N MET A 346 -14.49 -3.99 -10.82
CA MET A 346 -13.66 -2.82 -10.58
C MET A 346 -13.01 -2.23 -11.83
N HIS A 347 -13.25 -2.77 -13.03
CA HIS A 347 -12.51 -2.39 -14.25
C HIS A 347 -12.45 -0.88 -14.54
N GLN A 348 -13.43 -0.10 -14.08
CA GLN A 348 -13.45 1.36 -14.22
C GLN A 348 -13.42 2.13 -12.90
N TYR A 349 -13.20 1.45 -11.78
CA TYR A 349 -13.03 2.12 -10.49
C TYR A 349 -11.75 2.95 -10.52
N HIS A 350 -11.85 4.18 -10.02
CA HIS A 350 -10.76 5.12 -10.05
C HIS A 350 -10.84 6.10 -8.89
N VAL A 351 -9.70 6.64 -8.48
CA VAL A 351 -9.67 7.76 -7.53
C VAL A 351 -9.69 9.06 -8.30
N ARG A 352 -10.70 9.90 -8.04
CA ARG A 352 -10.79 11.27 -8.52
C ARG A 352 -10.14 12.22 -7.51
N PHE A 353 -9.29 13.13 -8.01
CA PHE A 353 -8.68 14.21 -7.24
C PHE A 353 -9.17 15.56 -7.75
N LEU A 354 -9.87 16.31 -6.90
CA LEU A 354 -10.37 17.65 -7.20
C LEU A 354 -9.53 18.70 -6.49
N PHE A 355 -8.92 19.61 -7.24
CA PHE A 355 -8.08 20.66 -6.70
C PHE A 355 -8.86 21.95 -6.51
N LYS A 356 -8.85 22.48 -5.29
CA LYS A 356 -9.49 23.74 -4.92
C LYS A 356 -8.43 24.73 -4.43
N GLN A 357 -8.55 25.99 -4.88
CA GLN A 357 -7.76 27.08 -4.35
C GLN A 357 -8.53 27.72 -3.19
N ARG A 358 -7.97 27.71 -1.98
CA ARG A 358 -8.63 28.27 -0.78
C ARG A 358 -8.34 29.76 -0.62
N HIS A 359 -9.34 30.50 -0.18
CA HIS A 359 -9.24 31.94 0.09
C HIS A 359 -9.25 32.22 1.59
N SER A 360 -8.47 33.21 2.04
CA SER A 360 -8.47 33.67 3.44
C SER A 360 -9.79 34.28 3.92
N ASN A 361 -10.76 34.47 3.02
CA ASN A 361 -12.04 35.10 3.30
C ASN A 361 -13.11 34.02 3.14
N ASP A 362 -13.71 33.60 4.24
CA ASP A 362 -14.66 32.49 4.31
C ASP A 362 -15.85 32.67 3.35
N VAL A 363 -16.32 33.89 3.15
CA VAL A 363 -17.44 34.17 2.25
C VAL A 363 -17.05 33.89 0.80
N LYS A 364 -15.84 34.30 0.38
CA LYS A 364 -15.33 34.02 -0.96
C LYS A 364 -15.03 32.53 -1.13
N ASP A 365 -14.39 31.94 -0.13
CA ASP A 365 -13.94 30.56 -0.11
C ASP A 365 -15.08 29.54 -0.20
N LYS A 366 -16.26 29.90 0.32
CA LYS A 366 -17.50 29.13 0.18
C LYS A 366 -17.91 28.92 -1.28
N PHE A 367 -17.67 29.89 -2.15
CA PHE A 367 -18.06 29.82 -3.56
C PHE A 367 -16.93 29.33 -4.48
N GLU A 368 -15.72 29.14 -3.94
CA GLU A 368 -14.60 28.58 -4.70
C GLU A 368 -14.93 27.14 -5.14
N LYS A 369 -14.88 26.91 -6.45
CA LYS A 369 -15.09 25.60 -7.08
C LYS A 369 -13.74 24.95 -7.40
N PRO A 370 -13.70 23.62 -7.59
CA PRO A 370 -12.51 22.96 -8.11
C PRO A 370 -12.08 23.61 -9.43
N PHE A 371 -10.80 23.98 -9.54
CA PHE A 371 -10.23 24.59 -10.76
C PHE A 371 -9.55 23.56 -11.66
N ALA A 372 -9.18 22.42 -11.09
CA ALA A 372 -8.51 21.34 -11.80
C ALA A 372 -8.88 19.97 -11.24
N LEU A 373 -8.60 18.94 -12.03
CA LEU A 373 -8.89 17.55 -11.79
C LEU A 373 -7.66 16.70 -12.15
N ALA A 374 -7.42 15.63 -11.41
CA ALA A 374 -6.61 14.49 -11.83
C ALA A 374 -7.33 13.20 -11.42
N PHE A 375 -6.99 12.06 -12.01
CA PHE A 375 -7.57 10.78 -11.61
C PHE A 375 -6.59 9.62 -11.76
N LEU A 376 -6.84 8.55 -10.98
CA LEU A 376 -6.01 7.35 -10.90
C LEU A 376 -6.88 6.10 -11.06
N PRO A 377 -6.87 5.44 -12.24
CA PRO A 377 -7.51 4.14 -12.43
C PRO A 377 -6.91 3.08 -11.50
N LEU A 378 -7.74 2.21 -10.92
CA LEU A 378 -7.29 1.14 -10.03
C LEU A 378 -6.99 -0.17 -10.77
N ILE A 379 -7.58 -0.37 -11.93
CA ILE A 379 -7.37 -1.54 -12.80
C ILE A 379 -6.68 -1.10 -14.09
N GLU A 380 -5.68 -1.87 -14.52
CA GLU A 380 -4.98 -1.64 -15.79
C GLU A 380 -5.75 -2.27 -16.95
N LYS A 381 -5.42 -1.90 -18.19
CA LYS A 381 -6.10 -2.41 -19.39
C LYS A 381 -6.05 -3.93 -19.54
N ALA A 382 -5.07 -4.58 -18.91
CA ALA A 382 -4.92 -6.04 -18.90
C ALA A 382 -5.82 -6.75 -17.86
N GLY A 383 -6.63 -6.02 -17.09
CA GLY A 383 -7.49 -6.55 -16.03
C GLY A 383 -6.81 -6.71 -14.66
N THR A 384 -5.47 -6.56 -14.60
CA THR A 384 -4.72 -6.58 -13.34
C THR A 384 -4.91 -5.30 -12.56
N VAL A 385 -4.77 -5.39 -11.23
CA VAL A 385 -4.70 -4.19 -10.39
C VAL A 385 -3.47 -3.37 -10.73
N ILE A 386 -3.58 -2.05 -10.55
CA ILE A 386 -2.52 -1.07 -10.81
C ILE A 386 -1.17 -1.47 -10.20
N GLN A 387 -0.08 -1.37 -10.97
CA GLN A 387 1.28 -1.65 -10.47
C GLN A 387 1.72 -0.67 -9.37
N ASP A 388 2.44 -1.21 -8.38
CA ASP A 388 3.13 -0.45 -7.33
C ASP A 388 4.05 0.61 -7.92
N GLY A 389 4.21 1.73 -7.20
CA GLY A 389 5.21 2.75 -7.51
C GLY A 389 4.64 4.15 -7.75
N HIS A 390 5.52 5.03 -8.21
CA HIS A 390 5.20 6.44 -8.45
C HIS A 390 4.47 6.64 -9.77
N ARG A 391 3.42 7.46 -9.76
CA ARG A 391 2.63 7.82 -10.94
C ARG A 391 2.57 9.34 -11.05
N HIS A 392 2.98 9.85 -12.21
CA HIS A 392 2.79 11.24 -12.59
C HIS A 392 1.44 11.37 -13.30
N LEU A 393 0.47 11.96 -12.63
CA LEU A 393 -0.88 12.16 -13.14
C LEU A 393 -0.99 13.48 -13.89
N VAL A 394 -1.77 13.47 -14.97
CA VAL A 394 -2.07 14.66 -15.76
C VAL A 394 -3.07 15.52 -15.00
N ILE A 395 -2.80 16.83 -14.93
CA ILE A 395 -3.72 17.79 -14.35
C ILE A 395 -4.58 18.38 -15.48
N TYR A 396 -5.90 18.18 -15.40
CA TYR A 396 -6.88 18.75 -16.30
C TYR A 396 -7.50 20.02 -15.70
N LYS A 397 -7.37 21.16 -16.38
CA LYS A 397 -8.07 22.39 -16.01
C LYS A 397 -9.54 22.29 -16.40
N ILE A 398 -10.41 22.66 -15.46
CA ILE A 398 -11.86 22.60 -15.63
C ILE A 398 -12.33 23.94 -16.23
N THR A 399 -12.93 23.89 -17.41
CA THR A 399 -13.50 25.07 -18.05
C THR A 399 -14.86 25.39 -17.42
N GLN A 400 -14.98 26.55 -16.77
CA GLN A 400 -16.16 26.95 -15.97
C GLN A 400 -17.43 27.31 -16.78
N ARG A 401 -17.70 26.63 -17.90
CA ARG A 401 -18.80 27.00 -18.82
C ARG A 401 -20.17 26.39 -18.51
N LYS A 402 -20.33 25.58 -17.46
CA LYS A 402 -21.66 25.19 -16.96
C LYS A 402 -21.75 25.28 -15.43
N SER A 403 -22.96 25.58 -15.00
CA SER A 403 -23.49 25.54 -13.63
C SER A 403 -23.48 24.14 -13.00
N ASP A 404 -23.02 23.12 -13.72
CA ASP A 404 -23.25 21.72 -13.33
C ASP A 404 -22.35 21.32 -12.16
N THR A 405 -23.01 20.79 -11.14
CA THR A 405 -22.43 20.23 -9.92
C THR A 405 -21.69 18.91 -10.16
N ASN A 406 -21.82 18.30 -11.33
CA ASN A 406 -21.20 17.01 -11.63
C ASN A 406 -20.05 17.18 -12.63
N ILE A 407 -18.83 16.91 -12.17
CA ILE A 407 -17.63 16.88 -13.01
C ILE A 407 -17.58 15.48 -13.61
N SER A 408 -17.94 15.36 -14.89
CA SER A 408 -18.05 14.07 -15.58
C SER A 408 -17.50 14.12 -17.02
N GLY A 409 -17.19 12.95 -17.60
CA GLY A 409 -16.66 12.78 -18.95
C GLY A 409 -15.13 12.83 -19.03
N TYR A 410 -14.43 12.62 -17.92
CA TYR A 410 -12.97 12.63 -17.86
C TYR A 410 -12.37 11.21 -17.85
N ILE A 411 -13.15 10.17 -17.53
CA ILE A 411 -12.64 8.80 -17.39
C ILE A 411 -11.99 8.26 -18.66
N ASN A 412 -12.45 8.72 -19.83
CA ASN A 412 -11.90 8.36 -21.14
C ASN A 412 -10.62 9.14 -21.52
N LEU A 413 -10.23 10.12 -20.70
CA LEU A 413 -9.01 10.89 -20.90
C LEU A 413 -7.80 10.09 -20.38
N GLN A 414 -6.62 10.65 -20.58
CA GLN A 414 -5.40 10.01 -20.14
C GLN A 414 -5.06 10.36 -18.69
N ALA A 415 -5.09 9.36 -17.81
CA ALA A 415 -4.76 9.55 -16.39
C ALA A 415 -3.27 9.86 -16.14
N VAL A 416 -2.37 9.07 -16.76
CA VAL A 416 -0.92 9.09 -16.49
C VAL A 416 -0.19 9.80 -17.61
N GLN A 417 0.76 10.66 -17.25
CA GLN A 417 1.58 11.39 -18.19
C GLN A 417 2.44 10.44 -19.04
N ILE A 418 2.44 10.61 -20.35
CA ILE A 418 3.41 9.96 -21.24
C ILE A 418 4.73 10.73 -21.11
N SER A 419 5.75 10.08 -20.57
CA SER A 419 7.13 10.56 -20.75
C SER A 419 7.47 10.47 -22.24
N ALA A 420 7.70 11.61 -22.89
CA ALA A 420 8.17 11.63 -24.28
C ALA A 420 9.42 10.72 -24.40
N PRO A 421 9.51 9.82 -25.38
CA PRO A 421 10.71 9.02 -25.56
C PRO A 421 11.89 9.95 -25.85
N ILE A 422 12.89 9.94 -24.98
CA ILE A 422 14.19 10.60 -25.19
C ILE A 422 14.97 9.74 -26.20
N ASN A 423 14.55 9.77 -27.46
CA ASN A 423 15.29 9.27 -28.60
C ASN A 423 15.22 10.32 -29.73
N LEU A 424 15.62 11.55 -29.41
CA LEU A 424 16.20 12.42 -30.42
C LEU A 424 17.70 12.14 -30.42
N THR A 425 18.09 11.16 -31.24
CA THR A 425 19.48 10.96 -31.63
C THR A 425 20.10 12.30 -32.00
N ARG A 426 21.28 12.54 -31.44
CA ARG A 426 22.06 13.79 -31.50
C ARG A 426 22.58 14.14 -32.90
N ASP A 427 22.08 13.50 -33.95
CA ASP A 427 22.55 13.65 -35.33
C ASP A 427 21.41 14.09 -36.24
N SER A 428 21.14 15.40 -36.24
CA SER A 428 20.57 16.14 -37.38
C SER A 428 20.73 17.64 -37.14
N TYR A 429 21.98 18.11 -37.12
CA TYR A 429 22.27 19.47 -37.54
C TYR A 429 22.01 19.56 -39.04
N ASN A 430 20.82 20.03 -39.41
CA ASN A 430 20.53 20.88 -40.57
C ASN A 430 19.03 20.82 -40.87
N GLY A 431 18.29 21.85 -40.44
CA GLY A 431 16.88 21.99 -40.78
C GLY A 431 16.12 22.77 -39.73
N SER A 432 15.88 24.04 -40.01
CA SER A 432 15.03 24.96 -39.27
C SER A 432 13.61 24.42 -39.08
N HIS A 433 13.32 23.83 -37.92
CA HIS A 433 12.01 23.86 -37.24
C HIS A 433 12.20 23.32 -35.81
N ARG A 434 12.41 24.20 -34.82
CA ARG A 434 12.28 23.85 -33.41
C ARG A 434 10.79 23.61 -33.13
N LEU A 435 10.33 22.35 -33.15
CA LEU A 435 9.05 22.00 -32.57
C LEU A 435 9.11 22.34 -31.07
N SER A 436 8.25 23.24 -30.59
CA SER A 436 8.14 23.50 -29.16
C SER A 436 7.67 22.21 -28.47
N LEU A 437 8.13 21.96 -27.24
CA LEU A 437 7.61 20.85 -26.41
C LEU A 437 6.08 20.88 -26.28
N ASP A 438 5.48 22.07 -26.41
CA ASP A 438 4.03 22.29 -26.42
C ASP A 438 3.35 21.61 -27.63
N ASP A 439 4.02 21.51 -28.78
CA ASP A 439 3.49 20.95 -30.04
C ASP A 439 3.63 19.42 -30.15
N ALA A 440 4.57 18.85 -29.39
CA ALA A 440 4.70 17.40 -29.24
C ALA A 440 3.71 16.85 -28.21
N SER A 441 3.53 17.57 -27.09
CA SER A 441 2.64 17.17 -25.99
C SER A 441 1.17 17.22 -26.39
N SER A 442 0.75 18.22 -27.18
CA SER A 442 -0.62 18.38 -27.67
C SER A 442 -1.11 17.24 -28.57
N ARG A 443 -0.20 16.46 -29.18
CA ARG A 443 -0.55 15.29 -30.01
C ARG A 443 -0.92 14.05 -29.20
N PHE A 444 -0.54 14.01 -27.92
CA PHE A 444 -0.76 12.84 -27.05
C PHE A 444 -2.05 12.94 -26.23
N TYR A 445 -2.54 14.15 -25.99
CA TYR A 445 -3.74 14.36 -25.16
C TYR A 445 -4.86 14.93 -26.01
N GLN A 446 -5.96 14.19 -26.12
CA GLN A 446 -7.17 14.70 -26.75
C GLN A 446 -7.86 15.70 -25.80
N PRO A 447 -7.98 16.98 -26.18
CA PRO A 447 -8.76 17.92 -25.39
C PRO A 447 -10.23 17.49 -25.40
N SER A 448 -10.88 17.60 -24.25
CA SER A 448 -12.35 17.59 -24.18
C SER A 448 -12.85 19.03 -24.14
N ASP A 449 -14.07 19.27 -24.61
CA ASP A 449 -14.71 20.60 -24.55
C ASP A 449 -14.71 21.21 -23.13
N TYR A 450 -14.60 20.36 -22.11
CA TYR A 450 -14.67 20.74 -20.70
C TYR A 450 -13.33 20.64 -19.95
N PHE A 451 -12.42 19.78 -20.42
CA PHE A 451 -11.16 19.47 -19.76
C PHE A 451 -9.98 19.77 -20.68
N SER A 452 -9.17 20.74 -20.26
CA SER A 452 -7.93 21.08 -20.97
C SER A 452 -6.73 20.52 -20.20
N PRO A 453 -5.91 19.64 -20.80
CA PRO A 453 -4.73 19.10 -20.13
C PRO A 453 -3.70 20.20 -19.89
N SER A 454 -3.07 20.19 -18.71
CA SER A 454 -1.91 21.03 -18.41
C SER A 454 -0.63 20.25 -18.71
N TYR A 455 0.23 20.81 -19.57
CA TYR A 455 1.47 20.16 -20.00
C TYR A 455 2.69 20.48 -19.11
N ARG A 456 2.56 21.46 -18.22
CA ARG A 456 3.64 21.92 -17.33
C ARG A 456 3.42 21.55 -15.87
N GLU A 457 2.15 21.41 -15.49
CA GLU A 457 1.76 21.07 -14.12
C GLU A 457 1.61 19.56 -14.00
N HIS A 458 2.14 19.01 -12.92
CA HIS A 458 2.12 17.57 -12.67
C HIS A 458 1.68 17.26 -11.25
N PHE A 459 1.02 16.13 -11.08
CA PHE A 459 0.57 15.63 -9.78
C PHE A 459 1.21 14.28 -9.49
N LEU A 460 1.88 14.15 -8.34
CA LEU A 460 2.65 12.97 -7.98
C LEU A 460 1.96 12.17 -6.88
N VAL A 461 1.63 10.93 -7.19
CA VAL A 461 1.13 9.93 -6.23
C VAL A 461 2.01 8.68 -6.23
N LYS A 462 2.02 7.93 -5.14
CA LYS A 462 2.58 6.58 -5.08
C LYS A 462 1.48 5.61 -4.69
N VAL A 463 1.39 4.53 -5.45
CA VAL A 463 0.44 3.46 -5.21
C VAL A 463 1.17 2.27 -4.61
N LYS A 464 0.52 1.65 -3.63
CA LYS A 464 1.00 0.45 -2.99
C LYS A 464 -0.15 -0.52 -2.76
N VAL A 465 -0.16 -1.62 -3.51
CA VAL A 465 -1.18 -2.66 -3.44
C VAL A 465 -0.77 -3.70 -2.41
N VAL A 466 -1.70 -4.01 -1.51
CA VAL A 466 -1.54 -5.05 -0.49
C VAL A 466 -2.79 -5.92 -0.53
N SER A 467 -2.82 -6.83 -1.51
CA SER A 467 -3.95 -7.72 -1.76
C SER A 467 -3.52 -9.18 -1.82
N THR A 468 -4.33 -10.05 -1.21
CA THR A 468 -4.29 -11.52 -1.34
C THR A 468 -5.31 -12.02 -2.37
N GLN A 469 -6.06 -11.13 -3.01
CA GLN A 469 -7.10 -11.45 -4.00
C GLN A 469 -6.77 -10.89 -5.39
N LEU A 470 -6.23 -9.68 -5.43
CA LEU A 470 -5.86 -8.98 -6.66
C LEU A 470 -4.39 -9.20 -6.94
N THR A 471 -4.06 -9.49 -8.19
CA THR A 471 -2.68 -9.66 -8.63
C THR A 471 -2.27 -8.57 -9.61
N GLN A 472 -1.01 -8.16 -9.50
CA GLN A 472 -0.35 -7.25 -10.41
C GLN A 472 0.27 -8.00 -11.62
N ILE A 473 0.21 -9.33 -11.65
CA ILE A 473 0.84 -10.13 -12.71
C ILE A 473 -0.23 -10.70 -13.65
N PRO A 474 -0.25 -10.30 -14.94
CA PRO A 474 -1.27 -10.74 -15.88
C PRO A 474 -1.35 -12.25 -16.05
N ILE A 475 -0.20 -12.94 -16.09
CA ILE A 475 -0.18 -14.41 -16.25
C ILE A 475 -0.80 -15.14 -15.05
N ILE A 476 -0.62 -14.60 -13.83
CA ILE A 476 -1.27 -15.14 -12.63
C ILE A 476 -2.76 -14.88 -12.69
N LEU A 477 -3.18 -13.67 -13.09
CA LEU A 477 -4.61 -13.36 -13.23
C LEU A 477 -5.28 -14.31 -14.22
N THR A 478 -4.71 -14.46 -15.42
CA THR A 478 -5.25 -15.35 -16.45
C THR A 478 -5.32 -16.81 -15.99
N LEU A 479 -4.34 -17.28 -15.21
CA LEU A 479 -4.39 -18.61 -14.59
C LEU A 479 -5.54 -18.72 -13.60
N LEU A 480 -5.69 -17.76 -12.69
CA LEU A 480 -6.70 -17.78 -11.63
C LEU A 480 -8.13 -17.62 -12.16
N THR A 481 -8.32 -16.83 -13.22
CA THR A 481 -9.62 -16.63 -13.86
C THR A 481 -9.94 -17.70 -14.89
N TRP A 482 -8.99 -18.59 -15.22
CA TRP A 482 -9.25 -19.66 -16.17
C TRP A 482 -10.37 -20.56 -15.67
N THR A 483 -11.34 -20.81 -16.55
CA THR A 483 -12.42 -21.76 -16.33
C THR A 483 -12.40 -22.85 -17.39
N PRO A 484 -12.92 -24.05 -17.08
CA PRO A 484 -13.08 -25.11 -18.09
C PRO A 484 -13.99 -24.73 -19.27
N LYS A 485 -14.72 -23.61 -19.20
CA LYS A 485 -15.56 -23.09 -20.28
C LYS A 485 -14.75 -22.36 -21.36
N ASP A 486 -13.56 -21.87 -21.01
CA ASP A 486 -12.64 -21.21 -21.94
C ASP A 486 -11.90 -22.26 -22.76
N SER A 487 -11.69 -21.99 -24.06
CA SER A 487 -11.15 -22.99 -25.00
C SER A 487 -9.84 -23.61 -24.51
N SER A 488 -9.88 -24.91 -24.25
CA SER A 488 -8.77 -25.75 -23.75
C SER A 488 -7.50 -25.69 -24.61
N VAL A 489 -7.60 -25.24 -25.86
CA VAL A 489 -6.49 -24.97 -26.78
C VAL A 489 -5.50 -23.94 -26.21
N TYR A 490 -5.97 -22.97 -25.42
CA TYR A 490 -5.11 -21.93 -24.83
C TYR A 490 -4.54 -22.31 -23.46
N LEU A 491 -5.01 -23.39 -22.83
CA LEU A 491 -4.57 -23.78 -21.49
C LEU A 491 -3.11 -24.25 -21.48
N LEU A 492 -2.69 -25.03 -22.47
CA LEU A 492 -1.30 -25.49 -22.55
C LEU A 492 -0.35 -24.31 -22.75
N GLU A 493 -0.67 -23.38 -23.66
CA GLU A 493 0.11 -22.17 -23.89
C GLU A 493 0.19 -21.29 -22.64
N LEU A 494 -0.93 -21.18 -21.91
CA LEU A 494 -0.99 -20.46 -20.63
C LEU A 494 -0.06 -21.10 -19.59
N LEU A 495 -0.11 -22.42 -19.43
CA LEU A 495 0.74 -23.15 -18.48
C LEU A 495 2.22 -23.08 -18.87
N GLU A 496 2.56 -23.16 -20.16
CA GLU A 496 3.93 -22.98 -20.65
C GLU A 496 4.45 -21.57 -20.32
N LYS A 497 3.66 -20.53 -20.60
CA LYS A 497 4.00 -19.14 -20.23
C LYS A 497 4.12 -18.95 -18.71
N PHE A 498 3.29 -19.63 -17.93
CA PHE A 498 3.37 -19.59 -16.47
C PHE A 498 4.64 -20.28 -15.94
N VAL A 499 5.00 -21.44 -16.51
CA VAL A 499 6.26 -22.11 -16.22
C VAL A 499 7.46 -21.24 -16.60
N ASP A 500 7.43 -20.59 -17.76
CA ASP A 500 8.48 -19.66 -18.19
C ASP A 500 8.61 -18.46 -17.23
N HIS A 501 7.48 -17.95 -16.75
CA HIS A 501 7.45 -16.91 -15.72
C HIS A 501 8.15 -17.39 -14.43
N LEU A 502 7.88 -18.61 -13.97
CA LEU A 502 8.54 -19.23 -12.82
C LEU A 502 10.03 -19.54 -13.09
N GLY A 503 10.37 -20.00 -14.29
CA GLY A 503 11.74 -20.28 -14.73
C GLY A 503 12.61 -19.02 -14.77
N GLY A 504 12.03 -17.90 -15.20
CA GLY A 504 12.66 -16.57 -15.14
C GLY A 504 12.86 -16.03 -13.72
N ILE A 505 12.27 -16.68 -12.70
CA ILE A 505 12.55 -16.42 -11.28
C ILE A 505 13.68 -17.35 -10.77
N ASN A 506 13.70 -18.60 -11.25
CA ASN A 506 14.61 -19.68 -10.83
C ASN A 506 15.98 -19.70 -11.55
N ILE A 507 16.53 -18.57 -12.01
CA ILE A 507 17.79 -18.48 -12.81
C ILE A 507 19.07 -18.99 -12.05
N SER A 508 18.93 -19.63 -10.90
CA SER A 508 20.00 -20.39 -10.22
C SER A 508 19.92 -21.91 -10.37
N GLY A 509 18.92 -22.47 -11.06
CA GLY A 509 18.58 -23.90 -10.96
C GLY A 509 19.02 -24.83 -12.09
N THR A 510 19.17 -24.35 -13.33
CA THR A 510 19.31 -25.25 -14.48
C THR A 510 20.63 -25.04 -15.23
N GLY A 511 21.66 -25.76 -14.78
CA GLY A 511 22.79 -26.16 -15.61
C GLY A 511 23.97 -25.18 -15.72
N ALA A 512 24.86 -25.20 -14.72
CA ALA A 512 26.32 -25.20 -14.92
C ALA A 512 27.04 -25.20 -13.57
N SER A 513 27.87 -26.23 -13.35
CA SER A 513 29.03 -26.29 -12.45
C SER A 513 28.91 -25.77 -11.01
N GLU A 514 29.19 -26.68 -10.09
CA GLU A 514 29.70 -26.43 -8.73
C GLU A 514 30.55 -25.15 -8.63
N GLN A 515 30.38 -24.43 -7.50
CA GLN A 515 31.13 -23.23 -7.11
C GLN A 515 30.72 -21.92 -7.80
N ARG A 516 29.52 -21.43 -7.49
CA ARG A 516 29.31 -19.97 -7.39
C ARG A 516 28.86 -19.62 -5.98
N THR A 517 29.70 -18.81 -5.36
CA THR A 517 29.63 -18.29 -4.01
C THR A 517 28.25 -17.75 -3.68
N LEU A 518 27.71 -18.23 -2.55
CA LEU A 518 26.62 -17.66 -1.78
C LEU A 518 26.84 -16.15 -1.53
N SER A 519 26.43 -15.24 -2.43
CA SER A 519 26.37 -13.79 -2.09
C SER A 519 25.72 -12.85 -3.11
N THR A 520 25.08 -13.28 -4.19
CA THR A 520 24.37 -12.33 -5.08
C THR A 520 22.88 -12.35 -4.77
N MET A 521 22.42 -11.31 -4.07
CA MET A 521 21.01 -10.98 -3.89
C MET A 521 20.28 -11.05 -5.24
N LEU A 522 19.05 -11.55 -5.26
CA LEU A 522 18.25 -11.53 -6.49
C LEU A 522 17.97 -10.07 -6.88
N PRO A 523 17.96 -9.74 -8.18
CA PRO A 523 17.41 -8.49 -8.68
C PRO A 523 16.00 -8.21 -8.11
N SER A 524 15.70 -6.93 -7.86
CA SER A 524 14.44 -6.52 -7.21
C SER A 524 13.19 -6.92 -7.98
N ASP A 525 13.27 -6.90 -9.32
CA ASP A 525 12.18 -7.32 -10.21
C ASP A 525 11.89 -8.82 -10.09
N ILE A 526 12.91 -9.66 -9.87
CA ILE A 526 12.73 -11.10 -9.62
C ILE A 526 12.04 -11.31 -8.27
N ILE A 527 12.46 -10.57 -7.25
CA ILE A 527 11.87 -10.64 -5.90
C ILE A 527 10.39 -10.24 -5.95
N GLU A 528 10.04 -9.19 -6.67
CA GLU A 528 8.65 -8.74 -6.82
C GLU A 528 7.78 -9.81 -7.50
N ARG A 529 8.26 -10.41 -8.60
CA ARG A 529 7.54 -11.50 -9.28
C ARG A 529 7.35 -12.72 -8.38
N ALA A 530 8.42 -13.15 -7.72
CA ALA A 530 8.37 -14.25 -6.76
C ALA A 530 7.41 -13.98 -5.62
N THR A 531 7.43 -12.75 -5.08
CA THR A 531 6.55 -12.34 -4.00
C THR A 531 5.08 -12.48 -4.40
N GLU A 532 4.70 -12.13 -5.62
CA GLU A 532 3.32 -12.31 -6.08
C GLU A 532 2.89 -13.75 -6.26
N VAL A 533 3.79 -14.63 -6.71
CA VAL A 533 3.51 -16.08 -6.76
C VAL A 533 3.23 -16.60 -5.35
N VAL A 534 4.07 -16.22 -4.38
CA VAL A 534 3.96 -16.75 -3.02
C VAL A 534 2.80 -16.13 -2.24
N LYS A 535 2.42 -14.87 -2.51
CA LYS A 535 1.17 -14.27 -2.00
C LYS A 535 -0.08 -15.00 -2.48
N ASN A 536 -0.08 -15.43 -3.74
CA ASN A 536 -1.19 -16.16 -4.36
C ASN A 536 -1.05 -17.67 -4.26
N LEU A 537 -0.14 -18.17 -3.42
CA LEU A 537 0.27 -19.57 -3.38
C LEU A 537 -0.91 -20.52 -3.28
N GLN A 538 -1.83 -20.22 -2.37
CA GLN A 538 -3.01 -21.05 -2.14
C GLN A 538 -3.93 -21.11 -3.37
N ASN A 539 -4.26 -19.96 -3.95
CA ASN A 539 -5.15 -19.87 -5.11
C ASN A 539 -4.51 -20.53 -6.34
N ILE A 540 -3.20 -20.40 -6.51
CA ILE A 540 -2.43 -21.05 -7.57
C ILE A 540 -2.45 -22.56 -7.39
N PHE A 541 -2.22 -23.08 -6.17
CA PHE A 541 -2.32 -24.51 -5.90
C PHE A 541 -3.72 -25.05 -6.17
N ASP A 542 -4.75 -24.39 -5.63
CA ASP A 542 -6.15 -24.78 -5.83
C ASP A 542 -6.48 -24.88 -7.33
N LYS A 543 -6.05 -23.90 -8.13
CA LYS A 543 -6.26 -23.87 -9.58
C LYS A 543 -5.44 -24.93 -10.33
N LEU A 544 -4.17 -25.15 -9.97
CA LEU A 544 -3.35 -26.19 -10.59
C LEU A 544 -3.86 -27.60 -10.27
N PHE A 545 -4.34 -27.85 -9.05
CA PHE A 545 -4.98 -29.11 -8.68
C PHE A 545 -6.37 -29.27 -9.31
N GLU A 546 -7.13 -28.20 -9.47
CA GLU A 546 -8.36 -28.19 -10.27
C GLU A 546 -8.04 -28.67 -11.70
N ILE A 547 -7.01 -28.11 -12.35
CA ILE A 547 -6.55 -28.53 -13.68
C ILE A 547 -6.14 -30.01 -13.68
N LEU A 548 -5.31 -30.45 -12.73
CA LEU A 548 -4.82 -31.84 -12.66
C LEU A 548 -5.91 -32.87 -12.36
N THR A 549 -7.00 -32.45 -11.71
CA THR A 549 -8.09 -33.35 -11.31
C THR A 549 -9.36 -33.19 -12.14
N SER A 550 -9.40 -32.19 -13.04
CA SER A 550 -10.45 -32.02 -14.02
C SER A 550 -10.61 -33.32 -14.82
N GLN A 551 -11.80 -33.90 -14.79
CA GLN A 551 -12.00 -35.23 -15.35
C GLN A 551 -11.75 -35.22 -16.86
N GLU A 552 -11.07 -36.26 -17.35
CA GLU A 552 -10.89 -36.53 -18.77
C GLU A 552 -12.19 -36.34 -19.58
N ASN A 553 -13.36 -36.62 -19.00
CA ASN A 553 -14.65 -36.53 -19.67
C ASN A 553 -15.07 -35.09 -20.02
N GLU A 554 -14.84 -34.06 -19.20
CA GLU A 554 -15.30 -32.69 -19.53
C GLU A 554 -14.45 -32.03 -20.63
N LEU A 555 -13.16 -32.35 -20.66
CA LEU A 555 -12.23 -31.89 -21.70
C LEU A 555 -12.36 -32.70 -23.00
N LYS A 556 -12.66 -34.01 -22.91
CA LYS A 556 -12.92 -34.89 -24.07
C LYS A 556 -14.30 -34.67 -24.71
N THR A 557 -15.36 -34.38 -23.95
CA THR A 557 -16.73 -34.20 -24.51
C THR A 557 -16.81 -33.02 -25.49
N ARG A 558 -15.87 -32.07 -25.42
CA ARG A 558 -15.81 -30.89 -26.32
C ARG A 558 -14.85 -31.04 -27.50
N GLU A 559 -14.12 -32.15 -27.60
CA GLU A 559 -13.32 -32.52 -28.79
C GLU A 559 -14.18 -32.62 -30.07
N GLN A 560 -15.50 -32.82 -29.91
CA GLN A 560 -16.41 -33.01 -31.04
C GLN A 560 -17.05 -31.73 -31.59
N GLU A 561 -16.96 -30.58 -30.91
CA GLU A 561 -17.70 -29.38 -31.32
C GLU A 561 -16.86 -28.27 -31.97
N GLN A 562 -15.53 -28.20 -31.80
CA GLN A 562 -14.71 -27.18 -32.47
C GLN A 562 -13.32 -27.69 -32.93
N VAL A 563 -13.09 -27.51 -34.24
CA VAL A 563 -11.80 -27.45 -34.98
C VAL A 563 -10.64 -28.29 -34.41
N GLY A 564 -10.64 -29.59 -34.71
CA GLY A 564 -9.50 -30.32 -35.32
C GLY A 564 -8.10 -30.35 -34.69
N ILE A 565 -7.85 -29.74 -33.53
CA ILE A 565 -6.55 -29.80 -32.84
C ILE A 565 -6.69 -30.76 -31.65
N PRO A 566 -5.99 -31.92 -31.64
CA PRO A 566 -5.97 -32.81 -30.48
C PRO A 566 -5.32 -32.09 -29.30
N ILE A 567 -6.06 -31.93 -28.21
CA ILE A 567 -5.54 -31.37 -26.97
C ILE A 567 -4.75 -32.48 -26.26
N ASP A 568 -3.43 -32.34 -26.16
CA ASP A 568 -2.59 -33.30 -25.44
C ASP A 568 -2.75 -33.12 -23.92
N LEU A 569 -3.74 -33.83 -23.37
CA LEU A 569 -4.06 -33.80 -21.94
C LEU A 569 -2.88 -34.26 -21.07
N ASN A 570 -2.06 -35.20 -21.57
CA ASN A 570 -0.85 -35.62 -20.85
C ASN A 570 0.16 -34.49 -20.76
N LYS A 571 0.35 -33.73 -21.85
CA LYS A 571 1.23 -32.57 -21.84
C LYS A 571 0.72 -31.47 -20.91
N ILE A 572 -0.59 -31.21 -20.87
CA ILE A 572 -1.19 -30.26 -19.91
C ILE A 572 -0.89 -30.69 -18.46
N HIS A 573 -1.14 -31.96 -18.13
CA HIS A 573 -0.88 -32.47 -16.77
C HIS A 573 0.61 -32.42 -16.41
N GLN A 574 1.50 -32.74 -17.35
CA GLN A 574 2.95 -32.63 -17.16
C GLN A 574 3.39 -31.18 -16.91
N THR A 575 2.88 -30.21 -17.69
CA THR A 575 3.23 -28.80 -17.52
C THR A 575 2.68 -28.23 -16.21
N ALA A 576 1.43 -28.56 -15.85
CA ALA A 576 0.86 -28.17 -14.55
C ALA A 576 1.67 -28.75 -13.38
N PHE A 577 2.12 -30.00 -13.51
CA PHE A 577 2.99 -30.62 -12.51
C PHE A 577 4.37 -29.98 -12.42
N HIS A 578 4.97 -29.64 -13.55
CA HIS A 578 6.24 -28.91 -13.60
C HIS A 578 6.12 -27.52 -12.94
N ALA A 579 4.99 -26.84 -13.11
CA ALA A 579 4.71 -25.58 -12.41
C ALA A 579 4.69 -25.77 -10.88
N LEU A 580 4.07 -26.84 -10.36
CA LEU A 580 4.09 -27.16 -8.93
C LEU A 580 5.52 -27.35 -8.41
N ILE A 581 6.37 -28.08 -9.13
CA ILE A 581 7.78 -28.26 -8.75
C ILE A 581 8.51 -26.91 -8.70
N CYS A 582 8.32 -26.07 -9.72
CA CYS A 582 8.95 -24.76 -9.79
C CYS A 582 8.57 -23.86 -8.61
N ILE A 583 7.31 -23.92 -8.14
CA ILE A 583 6.83 -23.21 -6.95
C ILE A 583 7.46 -23.77 -5.67
N LEU A 584 7.60 -25.09 -5.54
CA LEU A 584 8.27 -25.70 -4.39
C LEU A 584 9.77 -25.35 -4.33
N ASP A 585 10.42 -25.28 -5.49
CA ASP A 585 11.81 -24.83 -5.59
C ASP A 585 11.95 -23.34 -5.20
N LEU A 586 10.97 -22.50 -5.57
CA LEU A 586 10.92 -21.09 -5.17
C LEU A 586 10.84 -20.92 -3.64
N ILE A 587 9.94 -21.67 -2.99
CA ILE A 587 9.79 -21.65 -1.52
C ILE A 587 11.04 -22.19 -0.81
N SER A 588 11.79 -23.08 -1.48
CA SER A 588 13.06 -23.63 -0.98
C SER A 588 14.23 -22.64 -1.01
N MET A 589 14.04 -21.44 -1.56
CA MET A 589 15.02 -20.36 -1.54
C MET A 589 15.01 -19.69 -0.17
N LYS A 590 16.19 -19.41 0.39
CA LYS A 590 16.36 -18.75 1.70
C LYS A 590 15.57 -17.45 1.86
N GLN A 591 15.31 -16.75 0.76
CA GLN A 591 14.55 -15.50 0.75
C GLN A 591 13.05 -15.72 0.96
N PHE A 592 12.50 -16.87 0.55
CA PHE A 592 11.06 -17.18 0.64
C PHE A 592 10.75 -18.33 1.61
N GLU A 593 11.75 -18.78 2.36
CA GLU A 593 11.63 -19.87 3.34
C GLU A 593 10.58 -19.57 4.43
N SER A 594 10.34 -18.29 4.73
CA SER A 594 9.29 -17.83 5.65
C SER A 594 7.89 -18.31 5.24
N PHE A 595 7.65 -18.50 3.94
CA PHE A 595 6.38 -18.95 3.39
C PHE A 595 6.18 -20.47 3.40
N ARG A 596 7.19 -21.24 3.85
CA ARG A 596 7.03 -22.69 4.09
C ARG A 596 5.90 -22.97 5.08
N THR A 597 5.70 -22.07 6.04
CA THR A 597 4.58 -22.15 7.00
C THR A 597 3.22 -22.12 6.31
N VAL A 598 3.05 -21.30 5.28
CA VAL A 598 1.83 -21.21 4.46
C VAL A 598 1.60 -22.49 3.68
N LEU A 599 2.68 -23.04 3.10
CA LEU A 599 2.64 -24.32 2.41
C LEU A 599 2.24 -25.46 3.36
N ASP A 600 2.87 -25.53 4.54
CA ASP A 600 2.58 -26.54 5.55
C ASP A 600 1.13 -26.46 6.05
N ASP A 601 0.62 -25.24 6.26
CA ASP A 601 -0.77 -24.97 6.63
C ASP A 601 -1.74 -25.42 5.53
N TYR A 602 -1.47 -25.05 4.28
CA TYR A 602 -2.26 -25.49 3.13
C TYR A 602 -2.34 -27.00 3.03
N ILE A 603 -1.21 -27.71 3.16
CA ILE A 603 -1.15 -29.17 3.09
C ILE A 603 -1.97 -29.80 4.23
N LYS A 604 -1.78 -29.32 5.46
CA LYS A 604 -2.45 -29.88 6.65
C LYS A 604 -3.95 -29.61 6.65
N ASN A 605 -4.37 -28.39 6.34
CA ASN A 605 -5.74 -27.94 6.59
C ASN A 605 -6.64 -27.95 5.36
N LYS A 606 -6.10 -27.75 4.14
CA LYS A 606 -6.90 -27.62 2.90
C LYS A 606 -6.72 -28.78 1.94
N PHE A 607 -5.49 -29.25 1.75
CA PHE A 607 -5.24 -30.38 0.86
C PHE A 607 -5.80 -31.69 1.45
N SER A 608 -5.57 -31.91 2.74
CA SER A 608 -6.06 -33.10 3.46
C SER A 608 -7.60 -33.15 3.55
N SER A 609 -8.27 -32.01 3.72
CA SER A 609 -9.74 -31.95 3.75
C SER A 609 -10.38 -32.24 2.39
N THR A 610 -9.76 -31.78 1.30
CA THR A 610 -10.25 -31.99 -0.07
C THR A 610 -10.14 -33.46 -0.51
N LEU A 611 -9.13 -34.19 0.00
CA LEU A 611 -9.02 -35.64 -0.17
C LEU A 611 -10.02 -36.44 0.67
N THR A 612 -10.57 -35.87 1.75
CA THR A 612 -11.53 -36.55 2.63
C THR A 612 -12.97 -36.48 2.11
N TYR A 613 -13.23 -35.63 1.10
CA TYR A 613 -14.53 -35.49 0.43
C TYR A 613 -14.57 -36.09 -0.99
N ARG A 614 -13.54 -36.85 -1.38
CA ARG A 614 -13.59 -37.81 -2.49
C ARG A 614 -13.64 -39.22 -1.94
#